data_AF-G6AU42-F1
#
_entry.id   AF-G6AU42-F1
#
_cell.length_a   1.000
_cell.length_b   1.000
_cell.length_c   1.000
_cell.angle_alpha   90.00
_cell.angle_beta   90.00
_cell.angle_gamma   90.00
#
_symmetry.space_group_name_H-M   'P 1'
#
loop_
_entity.id
_entity.type
_entity.pdbx_description
1 polymer ?
#
loop_
_entity_poly.entity_id
_entity_poly.type
_entity_poly.pdbx_seq_one_letter_code
_entity_poly.pdbx_strand_id
1 'polypeptide(L)'
;MNIKKQLLLFLFCMFYSYSCFGQVKITMERHGNVYYVPGKVNGLSMKFIFDTGASNVCLSLTEAIFMLKNGYIKEADLGEKGYTQIADGNIVENTKVILRNIEIGGVTINDVAAVITNSLDAPLLLGQSAIQKLGPIQLDGNMLVIANGKDIPSEAKAEKLYYKAYQQVEAKEYDKAIECSLEALKNTKAPRLRAMLYDNIGNAYSKKGDNNKALDSFSKALEADMSYTPSRYNLGVVNYEMKKYDDALRAFQLYISNMANKDSKSLSAAYCYIGQIFEKEGRYNESGENYLNSIRLNPSDIAYFGLADVCGITHNYEKAAENYRKGLEYAPNNMSSIKYYHKLGMCLVYMNKRNEAYDAFDNCIKTTSRNKELLFAVLDSSAIEENLRAFACECMALSLNAELWSARVAPNAQECIRRYNHIMSYNPPIPKELEMTVMDYYTLAKAYDFCKDTENVVRIIDMGLKKFDNDPELLFFKSLHMPSDSEECISIYKKILEKESLYTPQSFDYGTVYNNIAWGYCLQKKYNEALPYSLKAIELNPEHGYSWETLGELYFYLGQYEKCIDAMTKCIACNDDKQHKNAYEMRGKSYLKIGNTKEGKRDINKAKEM
;
A
#
# COMPACT_ATOMS: atom_id res chain seq x y z
N MET A 1 -23.69 -42.85 15.68
CA MET A 1 -22.39 -43.49 15.98
C MET A 1 -21.29 -42.49 15.69
N ASN A 2 -20.49 -42.16 16.72
CA ASN A 2 -19.44 -41.14 16.84
C ASN A 2 -18.56 -40.92 15.58
N ILE A 3 -18.24 -39.70 15.11
CA ILE A 3 -17.53 -38.53 15.69
C ILE A 3 -15.98 -38.69 15.79
N LYS A 4 -15.29 -37.90 14.94
CA LYS A 4 -14.01 -37.15 15.08
C LYS A 4 -12.64 -37.84 15.20
N LYS A 5 -11.69 -37.28 14.42
CA LYS A 5 -10.34 -36.78 14.77
C LYS A 5 -9.66 -37.40 16.00
N GLN A 6 -8.46 -37.98 15.84
CA GLN A 6 -7.25 -37.63 16.60
C GLN A 6 -6.05 -38.55 16.27
N LEU A 7 -4.86 -37.93 16.30
CA LEU A 7 -3.54 -38.48 16.63
C LEU A 7 -2.99 -39.67 15.80
N LEU A 8 -2.02 -39.36 14.93
CA LEU A 8 -0.90 -40.28 14.72
C LEU A 8 -0.02 -40.20 15.98
N LEU A 9 -0.21 -41.19 16.83
CA LEU A 9 0.41 -41.39 18.13
C LEU A 9 1.83 -41.96 17.97
N PHE A 10 2.79 -41.34 18.66
CA PHE A 10 3.79 -41.97 19.52
C PHE A 10 4.20 -43.42 19.23
N LEU A 11 5.51 -43.62 19.05
CA LEU A 11 6.21 -44.76 19.65
C LEU A 11 7.23 -44.21 20.66
N PHE A 12 6.79 -44.19 21.92
CA PHE A 12 7.61 -44.06 23.12
C PHE A 12 8.11 -45.47 23.47
N CYS A 13 9.41 -45.62 23.75
CA CYS A 13 9.89 -46.38 24.91
C CYS A 13 11.40 -46.22 25.09
N MET A 14 11.73 -45.32 26.01
CA MET A 14 12.79 -45.39 27.01
C MET A 14 14.11 -46.10 26.65
N PHE A 15 15.17 -45.29 26.53
CA PHE A 15 16.30 -45.47 27.45
C PHE A 15 16.34 -44.30 28.44
N TYR A 16 16.46 -44.67 29.71
CA TYR A 16 16.46 -43.82 30.88
C TYR A 16 17.57 -42.75 30.85
N SER A 17 17.15 -41.52 31.16
CA SER A 17 17.85 -40.51 31.97
C SER A 17 19.38 -40.35 31.79
N TYR A 18 19.78 -39.39 30.95
CA TYR A 18 20.57 -38.29 31.49
C TYR A 18 19.67 -37.08 31.55
N SER A 19 19.24 -36.80 32.76
CA SER A 19 18.76 -35.50 33.16
C SER A 19 19.79 -34.45 32.73
N CYS A 20 19.50 -33.70 31.67
CA CYS A 20 20.20 -32.44 31.38
C CYS A 20 19.70 -31.42 32.41
N PHE A 21 20.14 -31.57 33.65
CA PHE A 21 19.91 -30.61 34.71
C PHE A 21 20.97 -29.52 34.58
N GLY A 22 20.54 -28.26 34.57
CA GLY A 22 21.46 -27.12 34.58
C GLY A 22 22.44 -27.24 35.74
N GLN A 23 23.73 -27.07 35.45
CA GLN A 23 24.80 -27.02 36.44
C GLN A 23 25.52 -25.70 36.29
N VAL A 24 25.71 -24.98 37.39
CA VAL A 24 26.56 -23.80 37.45
C VAL A 24 27.92 -24.22 37.99
N LYS A 25 28.99 -23.93 37.25
CA LYS A 25 30.37 -24.21 37.66
C LYS A 25 31.06 -22.89 38.02
N ILE A 26 31.48 -22.75 39.27
CA ILE A 26 32.14 -21.56 39.79
C ILE A 26 33.58 -21.95 40.15
N THR A 27 34.54 -21.20 39.62
CA THR A 27 35.94 -21.37 40.03
C THR A 27 36.16 -20.55 41.29
N MET A 28 36.51 -21.23 42.38
CA MET A 28 36.84 -20.62 43.67
C MET A 28 38.32 -20.21 43.70
N GLU A 29 38.61 -19.07 44.33
CA GLU A 29 39.99 -18.64 44.59
C GLU A 29 40.50 -19.36 45.85
N ARG A 30 41.62 -20.06 45.76
CA ARG A 30 42.20 -20.78 46.91
C ARG A 30 43.39 -20.03 47.46
N HIS A 31 43.31 -19.63 48.74
CA HIS A 31 44.42 -19.04 49.49
C HIS A 31 44.75 -19.96 50.68
N GLY A 32 45.83 -20.74 50.56
CA GLY A 32 46.17 -21.77 51.54
C GLY A 32 45.09 -22.85 51.63
N ASN A 33 44.47 -22.96 52.81
CA ASN A 33 43.40 -23.93 53.09
C ASN A 33 41.98 -23.33 52.99
N VAL A 34 41.86 -22.06 52.55
CA VAL A 34 40.60 -21.33 52.49
C VAL A 34 40.16 -21.15 51.03
N TYR A 35 38.89 -21.43 50.75
CA TYR A 35 38.28 -21.25 49.43
C TYR A 35 37.37 -20.02 49.44
N TYR A 36 37.60 -19.11 48.49
CA TYR A 36 36.80 -17.91 48.31
C TYR A 36 35.88 -18.06 47.10
N VAL A 37 34.59 -17.83 47.34
CA VAL A 37 33.53 -17.85 46.34
C VAL A 37 33.11 -16.40 46.06
N PRO A 38 33.26 -15.89 44.82
CA PRO A 38 32.75 -14.58 44.47
C PRO A 38 31.21 -14.61 44.43
N GLY A 39 30.59 -13.57 44.96
CA GLY A 39 29.14 -13.40 44.90
C GLY A 39 28.70 -11.96 45.16
N LYS A 40 27.39 -11.75 45.27
CA LYS A 40 26.82 -10.46 45.66
C LYS A 40 25.85 -10.63 46.82
N VAL A 41 25.80 -9.65 47.71
CA VAL A 41 24.75 -9.51 48.73
C VAL A 41 23.98 -8.23 48.49
N ASN A 42 22.68 -8.33 48.23
CA ASN A 42 21.81 -7.19 47.93
C ASN A 42 22.39 -6.25 46.85
N GLY A 43 23.12 -6.82 45.88
CA GLY A 43 23.80 -6.09 44.79
C GLY A 43 25.25 -5.66 45.08
N LEU A 44 25.72 -5.72 46.33
CA LEU A 44 27.11 -5.43 46.70
C LEU A 44 28.00 -6.63 46.38
N SER A 45 29.07 -6.44 45.60
CA SER A 45 30.02 -7.52 45.28
C SER A 45 30.89 -7.87 46.49
N MET A 46 30.94 -9.15 46.85
CA MET A 46 31.65 -9.67 48.02
C MET A 46 32.36 -11.00 47.69
N LYS A 47 33.39 -11.33 48.48
CA LYS A 47 34.11 -12.62 48.36
C LYS A 47 33.91 -13.41 49.64
N PHE A 48 33.08 -14.45 49.58
CA PHE A 48 32.79 -15.27 50.75
C PHE A 48 33.82 -16.36 50.92
N ILE A 49 34.17 -16.67 52.15
CA ILE A 49 34.82 -17.93 52.49
C ILE A 49 33.77 -19.03 52.47
N PHE A 50 33.96 -20.05 51.64
CA PHE A 50 33.07 -21.20 51.58
C PHE A 50 33.29 -22.09 52.82
N ASP A 51 32.33 -22.08 53.74
CA ASP A 51 32.45 -22.78 55.03
C ASP A 51 31.22 -23.64 55.30
N THR A 52 31.37 -24.95 55.13
CA THR A 52 30.30 -25.92 55.41
C THR A 52 30.06 -26.11 56.91
N GLY A 53 30.99 -25.72 57.78
CA GLY A 53 30.88 -25.81 59.23
C GLY A 53 30.13 -24.64 59.87
N ALA A 54 30.09 -23.47 59.21
CA ALA A 54 29.34 -22.32 59.68
C ALA A 54 27.82 -22.53 59.53
N SER A 55 27.05 -22.35 60.61
CA SER A 55 25.59 -22.53 60.57
C SER A 55 24.88 -21.45 59.73
N ASN A 56 25.36 -20.21 59.79
CA ASN A 56 24.80 -19.08 59.07
C ASN A 56 25.86 -18.37 58.23
N VAL A 57 25.41 -17.59 57.25
CA VAL A 57 26.24 -16.54 56.65
C VAL A 57 26.68 -15.59 57.76
N CYS A 58 27.98 -15.28 57.81
CA CYS A 58 28.58 -14.47 58.87
C CYS A 58 29.15 -13.19 58.28
N LEU A 59 28.74 -12.05 58.84
CA LEU A 59 29.26 -10.71 58.53
C LEU A 59 30.08 -10.18 59.71
N SER A 60 31.14 -9.45 59.42
CA SER A 60 31.80 -8.57 60.38
C SER A 60 30.94 -7.34 60.68
N LEU A 61 31.22 -6.69 61.80
CA LEU A 61 30.59 -5.42 62.15
C LEU A 61 30.92 -4.33 61.11
N THR A 62 32.13 -4.36 60.53
CA THR A 62 32.57 -3.42 59.49
C THR A 62 31.73 -3.55 58.21
N GLU A 63 31.55 -4.78 57.73
CA GLU A 63 30.72 -5.05 56.54
C GLU A 63 29.27 -4.65 56.79
N ALA A 64 28.72 -4.99 57.96
CA ALA A 64 27.35 -4.64 58.32
C ALA A 64 27.12 -3.13 58.39
N ILE A 65 28.03 -2.37 59.03
CA ILE A 65 27.95 -0.91 59.11
C ILE A 65 28.04 -0.30 57.71
N PHE A 66 28.95 -0.79 56.86
CA PHE A 66 29.08 -0.33 55.48
C PHE A 66 27.79 -0.58 54.69
N MET A 67 27.23 -1.79 54.80
CA MET A 67 26.01 -2.18 54.11
C MET A 67 24.80 -1.37 54.58
N LEU A 68 24.66 -1.09 55.87
CA LEU A 68 23.60 -0.23 56.43
C LEU A 68 23.72 1.21 55.94
N LYS A 69 24.92 1.82 56.01
CA LYS A 69 25.15 3.21 55.59
C LYS A 69 24.84 3.45 54.11
N ASN A 70 25.05 2.44 53.27
CA ASN A 70 24.86 2.52 51.82
C ASN A 70 23.52 1.90 51.36
N GLY A 71 22.64 1.53 52.29
CA GLY A 71 21.29 1.04 51.98
C GLY A 71 21.23 -0.38 51.40
N TYR A 72 22.34 -1.14 51.44
CA TYR A 72 22.36 -2.55 51.06
C TYR A 72 21.63 -3.43 52.10
N ILE A 73 21.59 -3.03 53.36
CA ILE A 73 20.76 -3.62 54.43
C ILE A 73 19.95 -2.48 55.05
N LYS A 74 18.69 -2.72 55.43
CA LYS A 74 17.84 -1.74 56.12
C LYS A 74 17.72 -2.08 57.60
N GLU A 75 17.35 -1.10 58.43
CA GLU A 75 17.09 -1.35 59.87
C GLU A 75 16.03 -2.44 60.08
N ALA A 76 15.03 -2.51 59.20
CA ALA A 76 13.98 -3.55 59.23
C ALA A 76 14.49 -4.97 58.90
N ASP A 77 15.71 -5.12 58.39
CA ASP A 77 16.32 -6.41 58.13
C ASP A 77 17.12 -6.93 59.35
N LEU A 78 17.38 -6.06 60.34
CA LEU A 78 18.06 -6.41 61.58
C LEU A 78 17.07 -7.06 62.56
N GLY A 79 17.50 -8.14 63.19
CA GLY A 79 16.75 -8.87 64.20
C GLY A 79 17.34 -8.70 65.60
N GLU A 80 16.90 -9.55 66.51
CA GLU A 80 17.35 -9.55 67.90
C GLU A 80 18.84 -9.91 68.04
N LYS A 81 19.44 -9.43 69.13
CA LYS A 81 20.75 -9.87 69.58
C LYS A 81 20.70 -11.35 69.97
N GLY A 82 21.74 -12.08 69.59
CA GLY A 82 21.90 -13.50 69.86
C GLY A 82 23.31 -13.81 70.32
N TYR A 83 23.52 -15.10 70.61
CA TYR A 83 24.82 -15.64 70.98
C TYR A 83 25.10 -16.86 70.11
N THR A 84 26.31 -17.00 69.60
CA THR A 84 26.71 -18.19 68.84
C THR A 84 28.00 -18.74 69.42
N GLN A 85 28.02 -20.06 69.58
CA GLN A 85 29.20 -20.79 69.93
C GLN A 85 30.04 -21.01 68.66
N ILE A 86 31.28 -20.52 68.67
CA ILE A 86 32.24 -20.71 67.59
C ILE A 86 33.05 -22.00 67.80
N ALA A 87 33.84 -22.40 66.80
CA ALA A 87 34.50 -23.71 66.74
C ALA A 87 35.44 -24.04 67.92
N ASP A 88 35.93 -23.03 68.64
CA ASP A 88 36.79 -23.17 69.83
C ASP A 88 35.99 -23.33 71.14
N GLY A 89 34.65 -23.33 71.07
CA GLY A 89 33.73 -23.47 72.20
C GLY A 89 33.34 -22.15 72.87
N ASN A 90 33.93 -21.02 72.48
CA ASN A 90 33.61 -19.70 73.03
C ASN A 90 32.25 -19.20 72.54
N ILE A 91 31.53 -18.47 73.41
CA ILE A 91 30.25 -17.86 73.09
C ILE A 91 30.48 -16.39 72.70
N VAL A 92 30.07 -16.01 71.49
CA VAL A 92 30.25 -14.66 70.95
C VAL A 92 28.87 -14.03 70.71
N GLU A 93 28.72 -12.77 71.15
CA GLU A 93 27.53 -11.95 70.89
C GLU A 93 27.42 -11.61 69.40
N ASN A 94 26.21 -11.73 68.84
CA ASN A 94 25.91 -11.37 67.47
C ASN A 94 24.53 -10.72 67.33
N THR A 95 24.26 -10.17 66.15
CA THR A 95 22.95 -9.64 65.77
C THR A 95 22.45 -10.41 64.56
N LYS A 96 21.21 -10.91 64.60
CA LYS A 96 20.62 -11.58 63.43
C LYS A 96 20.31 -10.56 62.34
N VAL A 97 20.48 -10.95 61.08
CA VAL A 97 20.10 -10.12 59.93
C VAL A 97 19.58 -10.99 58.78
N ILE A 98 18.61 -10.49 58.02
CA ILE A 98 18.13 -11.14 56.81
C ILE A 98 18.75 -10.49 55.58
N LEU A 99 19.51 -11.27 54.83
CA LEU A 99 20.06 -10.85 53.54
C LEU A 99 19.03 -11.18 52.44
N ARG A 100 18.38 -10.15 51.91
CA ARG A 100 17.26 -10.30 50.95
C ARG A 100 17.64 -11.04 49.69
N ASN A 101 18.86 -10.86 49.21
CA ASN A 101 19.35 -11.43 47.98
C ASN A 101 20.83 -11.78 48.12
N ILE A 102 21.20 -13.04 47.85
CA ILE A 102 22.59 -13.45 47.65
C ILE A 102 22.68 -14.09 46.26
N GLU A 103 23.63 -13.62 45.43
CA GLU A 103 23.88 -14.13 44.08
C GLU A 103 25.25 -14.84 44.05
N ILE A 104 25.29 -16.10 43.65
CA ILE A 104 26.52 -16.92 43.53
C ILE A 104 26.52 -17.65 42.19
N GLY A 105 27.46 -17.31 41.31
CA GLY A 105 27.56 -17.90 39.96
C GLY A 105 26.33 -17.72 39.08
N GLY A 106 25.51 -16.68 39.33
CA GLY A 106 24.23 -16.45 38.65
C GLY A 106 23.03 -17.18 39.30
N VAL A 107 23.25 -18.02 40.32
CA VAL A 107 22.17 -18.56 41.16
C VAL A 107 21.81 -17.52 42.21
N THR A 108 20.54 -17.13 42.24
CA THR A 108 20.01 -16.15 43.20
C THR A 108 19.23 -16.86 44.30
N ILE A 109 19.60 -16.61 45.56
CA ILE A 109 18.88 -17.10 46.74
C ILE A 109 18.36 -15.92 47.55
N ASN A 110 17.14 -16.04 48.06
CA ASN A 110 16.43 -14.95 48.72
C ASN A 110 16.23 -15.20 50.22
N ASP A 111 16.13 -14.11 50.97
CA ASP A 111 15.85 -14.06 52.41
C ASP A 111 16.74 -15.00 53.23
N VAL A 112 18.04 -14.87 53.07
CA VAL A 112 19.06 -15.71 53.72
C VAL A 112 19.30 -15.22 55.14
N ALA A 113 19.10 -16.10 56.12
CA ALA A 113 19.43 -15.82 57.50
C ALA A 113 20.95 -15.68 57.66
N ALA A 114 21.39 -14.58 58.28
CA ALA A 114 22.79 -14.29 58.53
C ALA A 114 22.97 -13.73 59.94
N VAL A 115 24.22 -13.68 60.38
CA VAL A 115 24.61 -13.12 61.68
C VAL A 115 25.71 -12.08 61.49
N ILE A 116 25.58 -10.96 62.19
CA ILE A 116 26.59 -9.91 62.31
C ILE A 116 27.32 -10.14 63.63
N THR A 117 28.60 -10.44 63.56
CA THR A 117 29.41 -10.64 64.76
C THR A 117 29.84 -9.30 65.36
N ASN A 118 30.04 -9.24 66.67
CA ASN A 118 30.56 -8.04 67.35
C ASN A 118 32.09 -7.84 67.16
N SER A 119 32.65 -8.38 66.08
CA SER A 119 34.06 -8.26 65.71
C SER A 119 34.21 -7.44 64.43
N LEU A 120 35.16 -6.51 64.41
CA LEU A 120 35.40 -5.62 63.27
C LEU A 120 35.96 -6.35 62.05
N ASP A 121 36.72 -7.43 62.25
CA ASP A 121 37.48 -8.13 61.21
C ASP A 121 37.11 -9.63 61.11
N ALA A 122 35.90 -10.00 61.51
CA ALA A 122 35.44 -11.38 61.36
C ALA A 122 35.41 -11.79 59.87
N PRO A 123 35.75 -13.05 59.55
CA PRO A 123 35.70 -13.53 58.17
C PRO A 123 34.26 -13.55 57.65
N LEU A 124 34.09 -13.13 56.38
CA LEU A 124 32.84 -13.27 55.65
C LEU A 124 32.60 -14.74 55.28
N LEU A 125 31.75 -15.43 56.01
CA LEU A 125 31.50 -16.86 55.78
C LEU A 125 30.23 -17.08 54.97
N LEU A 126 30.29 -17.98 53.99
CA LEU A 126 29.11 -18.56 53.34
C LEU A 126 28.71 -19.85 54.07
N GLY A 127 27.89 -19.71 55.12
CA GLY A 127 27.43 -20.83 55.93
C GLY A 127 26.23 -21.59 55.36
N GLN A 128 25.76 -22.58 56.13
CA GLN A 128 24.68 -23.50 55.76
C GLN A 128 23.37 -22.80 55.40
N SER A 129 23.05 -21.66 56.03
CA SER A 129 21.85 -20.87 55.72
C SER A 129 21.78 -20.40 54.26
N ALA A 130 22.94 -20.18 53.61
CA ALA A 130 23.04 -19.92 52.18
C ALA A 130 23.22 -21.20 51.37
N ILE A 131 24.14 -22.08 51.79
CA ILE A 131 24.51 -23.30 51.04
C ILE A 131 23.29 -24.18 50.76
N GLN A 132 22.42 -24.41 51.75
CA GLN A 132 21.23 -25.25 51.60
C GLN A 132 20.22 -24.67 50.59
N LYS A 133 20.21 -23.35 50.40
CA LYS A 133 19.35 -22.66 49.45
C LYS A 133 19.89 -22.68 48.02
N LEU A 134 21.20 -22.91 47.82
CA LEU A 134 21.80 -23.00 46.48
C LEU A 134 21.37 -24.28 45.73
N GLY A 135 20.90 -25.31 46.44
CA GLY A 135 20.58 -26.62 45.89
C GLY A 135 21.72 -27.62 46.07
N PRO A 136 21.62 -28.84 45.49
CA PRO A 136 22.70 -29.82 45.53
C PRO A 136 24.02 -29.25 45.03
N ILE A 137 25.06 -29.32 45.86
CA ILE A 137 26.40 -28.85 45.52
C ILE A 137 27.40 -30.01 45.44
N GLN A 138 28.38 -29.88 44.56
CA GLN A 138 29.53 -30.77 44.44
C GLN A 138 30.81 -29.94 44.36
N LEU A 139 31.85 -30.36 45.10
CA LEU A 139 33.17 -29.76 45.05
C LEU A 139 34.11 -30.66 44.24
N ASP A 140 34.75 -30.10 43.22
CA ASP A 140 35.77 -30.77 42.41
C ASP A 140 37.03 -29.88 42.36
N GLY A 141 37.98 -30.15 43.25
CA GLY A 141 39.14 -29.29 43.47
C GLY A 141 38.74 -27.87 43.89
N ASN A 142 39.11 -26.87 43.08
CA ASN A 142 38.73 -25.47 43.28
C ASN A 142 37.38 -25.12 42.61
N MET A 143 36.65 -26.10 42.07
CA MET A 143 35.39 -25.87 41.38
C MET A 143 34.20 -26.19 42.28
N LEU A 144 33.32 -25.20 42.50
CA LEU A 144 32.01 -25.38 43.10
C LEU A 144 30.98 -25.59 41.98
N VAL A 145 30.36 -26.77 41.98
CA VAL A 145 29.28 -27.12 41.05
C VAL A 145 27.95 -27.07 41.79
N ILE A 146 27.02 -26.25 41.32
CA ILE A 146 25.65 -26.16 41.84
C ILE A 146 24.72 -26.83 40.84
N ALA A 147 24.10 -27.95 41.21
CA ALA A 147 23.12 -28.67 40.41
C ALA A 147 21.70 -28.32 40.86
N ASN A 148 20.75 -28.26 39.91
CA ASN A 148 19.32 -28.06 40.21
C ASN A 148 18.95 -26.79 41.00
N GLY A 149 19.79 -25.75 40.93
CA GLY A 149 19.39 -24.42 41.40
C GLY A 149 18.12 -23.97 40.68
N LYS A 150 17.16 -23.38 41.41
CA LYS A 150 16.08 -22.62 40.77
C LYS A 150 16.74 -21.52 39.91
N ASP A 151 16.31 -21.43 38.65
CA ASP A 151 16.72 -20.39 37.69
C ASP A 151 18.11 -20.48 37.05
N ILE A 152 18.66 -21.69 36.85
CA ILE A 152 19.92 -21.86 36.09
C ILE A 152 19.69 -21.55 34.59
N PRO A 153 20.53 -20.68 33.96
CA PRO A 153 20.57 -20.49 32.51
C PRO A 153 20.78 -21.82 31.77
N SER A 154 19.88 -22.16 30.84
CA SER A 154 20.05 -23.35 29.99
C SER A 154 19.57 -23.13 28.55
N GLU A 155 20.29 -23.71 27.59
CA GLU A 155 19.97 -23.62 26.16
C GLU A 155 18.57 -24.18 25.87
N ALA A 156 18.18 -25.29 26.51
CA ALA A 156 16.83 -25.85 26.38
C ALA A 156 15.72 -24.89 26.85
N LYS A 157 15.98 -24.11 27.91
CA LYS A 157 15.06 -23.06 28.36
C LYS A 157 15.01 -21.91 27.35
N ALA A 158 16.16 -21.50 26.81
CA ALA A 158 16.23 -20.46 25.78
C ALA A 158 15.47 -20.87 24.50
N GLU A 159 15.63 -22.10 24.02
CA GLU A 159 14.91 -22.62 22.85
C GLU A 159 13.40 -22.64 23.08
N LYS A 160 12.94 -23.10 24.25
CA LYS A 160 11.52 -23.09 24.60
C LYS A 160 10.95 -21.68 24.61
N LEU A 161 11.68 -20.71 25.17
CA LEU A 161 11.27 -19.32 25.19
C LEU A 161 11.31 -18.69 23.78
N TYR A 162 12.28 -19.05 22.94
CA TYR A 162 12.33 -18.66 21.53
C TYR A 162 11.04 -19.05 20.79
N TYR A 163 10.63 -20.32 20.86
CA TYR A 163 9.40 -20.78 20.18
C TYR A 163 8.15 -20.09 20.73
N LYS A 164 8.09 -19.87 22.04
CA LYS A 164 7.01 -19.11 22.67
C LYS A 164 6.96 -17.67 22.16
N ALA A 165 8.10 -16.99 22.09
CA ALA A 165 8.19 -15.63 21.59
C ALA A 165 7.77 -15.54 20.11
N TYR A 166 8.21 -16.49 19.29
CA TYR A 166 7.80 -16.58 17.89
C TYR A 166 6.28 -16.69 17.75
N GLN A 167 5.63 -17.57 18.51
CA GLN A 167 4.17 -17.69 18.52
C GLN A 167 3.46 -16.42 18.99
N GLN A 168 4.07 -15.67 19.92
CA GLN A 168 3.53 -14.41 20.40
C GLN A 168 3.61 -13.31 19.33
N VAL A 169 4.65 -13.29 18.48
CA VAL A 169 4.69 -12.39 17.31
C VAL A 169 3.54 -12.69 16.37
N GLU A 170 3.32 -13.97 16.03
CA GLU A 170 2.22 -14.40 15.17
C GLU A 170 0.84 -14.07 15.77
N ALA A 171 0.71 -14.16 17.10
CA ALA A 171 -0.49 -13.78 17.85
C ALA A 171 -0.65 -12.26 18.04
N LYS A 172 0.24 -11.44 17.46
CA LYS A 172 0.30 -9.97 17.62
C LYS A 172 0.49 -9.49 19.06
N GLU A 173 1.00 -10.36 19.94
CA GLU A 173 1.35 -10.04 21.33
C GLU A 173 2.80 -9.52 21.41
N TYR A 174 3.10 -8.44 20.68
CA TYR A 174 4.47 -8.00 20.42
C TYR A 174 5.28 -7.69 21.70
N ASP A 175 4.67 -7.05 22.70
CA ASP A 175 5.37 -6.74 23.95
C ASP A 175 5.77 -8.01 24.71
N LYS A 176 4.86 -8.99 24.78
CA LYS A 176 5.16 -10.29 25.40
C LYS A 176 6.23 -11.05 24.62
N ALA A 177 6.20 -10.98 23.29
CA ALA A 177 7.21 -11.60 22.44
C ALA A 177 8.61 -11.02 22.70
N ILE A 178 8.71 -9.69 22.85
CA ILE A 178 9.95 -8.98 23.18
C ILE A 178 10.45 -9.42 24.57
N GLU A 179 9.59 -9.36 25.60
CA GLU A 179 9.94 -9.79 26.96
C GLU A 179 10.43 -11.25 27.00
N CYS A 180 9.70 -12.14 26.32
CA CYS A 180 10.03 -13.56 26.25
C CYS A 180 11.38 -13.79 25.55
N SER A 181 11.66 -13.05 24.48
CA SER A 181 12.93 -13.12 23.75
C SER A 181 14.10 -12.56 24.57
N LEU A 182 13.91 -11.46 25.29
CA LEU A 182 14.90 -10.89 26.20
C LEU A 182 15.22 -11.83 27.36
N GLU A 183 14.21 -12.54 27.88
CA GLU A 183 14.43 -13.58 28.88
C GLU A 183 15.19 -14.77 28.28
N ALA A 184 14.85 -15.23 27.08
CA ALA A 184 15.57 -16.30 26.40
C ALA A 184 17.06 -15.96 26.22
N LEU A 185 17.38 -14.70 25.88
CA LEU A 185 18.76 -14.22 25.70
C LEU A 185 19.63 -14.32 26.97
N LYS A 186 19.03 -14.30 28.16
CA LYS A 186 19.76 -14.55 29.43
C LYS A 186 20.15 -16.01 29.61
N ASN A 187 19.49 -16.91 28.88
CA ASN A 187 19.62 -18.36 29.02
C ASN A 187 20.48 -19.00 27.91
N THR A 188 21.00 -18.23 26.95
CA THR A 188 21.81 -18.73 25.83
C THR A 188 23.03 -17.87 25.50
N LYS A 189 24.13 -18.55 25.14
CA LYS A 189 25.32 -17.92 24.53
C LYS A 189 25.54 -18.38 23.08
N ALA A 190 24.72 -19.29 22.57
CA ALA A 190 24.85 -19.83 21.22
C ALA A 190 24.63 -18.73 20.16
N PRO A 191 25.63 -18.45 19.29
CA PRO A 191 25.56 -17.38 18.29
C PRO A 191 24.28 -17.42 17.43
N ARG A 192 23.93 -18.60 16.92
CA ARG A 192 22.76 -18.80 16.06
C ARG A 192 21.43 -18.53 16.77
N LEU A 193 21.26 -19.06 17.99
CA LEU A 193 20.01 -18.89 18.75
C LEU A 193 19.85 -17.43 19.18
N ARG A 194 20.94 -16.75 19.54
CA ARG A 194 20.93 -15.32 19.83
C ARG A 194 20.50 -14.50 18.61
N ALA A 195 21.01 -14.82 17.42
CA ALA A 195 20.59 -14.16 16.18
C ALA A 195 19.08 -14.34 15.93
N MET A 196 18.57 -15.55 16.08
CA MET A 196 17.13 -15.85 15.96
C MET A 196 16.27 -15.07 16.97
N LEU A 197 16.73 -14.93 18.21
CA LEU A 197 16.04 -14.16 19.25
C LEU A 197 16.04 -12.66 18.96
N TYR A 198 17.16 -12.10 18.53
CA TYR A 198 17.23 -10.72 18.11
C TYR A 198 16.38 -10.44 16.85
N ASP A 199 16.27 -11.40 15.94
CA ASP A 199 15.37 -11.30 14.78
C ASP A 199 13.89 -11.25 15.21
N ASN A 200 13.47 -12.10 16.15
CA ASN A 200 12.11 -12.04 16.72
C ASN A 200 11.81 -10.70 17.38
N ILE A 201 12.77 -10.14 18.13
CA ILE A 201 12.65 -8.81 18.74
C ILE A 201 12.51 -7.74 17.65
N GLY A 202 13.34 -7.81 16.60
CA GLY A 202 13.29 -6.89 15.48
C GLY A 202 11.95 -6.92 14.74
N ASN A 203 11.43 -8.12 14.46
CA ASN A 203 10.12 -8.31 13.84
C ASN A 203 9.00 -7.74 14.72
N ALA A 204 9.04 -7.99 16.02
CA ALA A 204 8.06 -7.43 16.96
C ALA A 204 8.10 -5.89 16.98
N TYR A 205 9.28 -5.27 17.00
CA TYR A 205 9.40 -3.81 16.94
C TYR A 205 8.94 -3.23 15.59
N SER A 206 9.30 -3.87 14.46
CA SER A 206 8.84 -3.46 13.13
C SER A 206 7.32 -3.50 13.03
N LYS A 207 6.68 -4.57 13.52
CA LYS A 207 5.21 -4.66 13.54
C LYS A 207 4.52 -3.69 14.50
N LYS A 208 5.24 -3.12 15.46
CA LYS A 208 4.79 -2.00 16.29
C LYS A 208 5.02 -0.62 15.64
N GLY A 209 5.70 -0.56 14.50
CA GLY A 209 6.13 0.68 13.85
C GLY A 209 7.36 1.34 14.46
N ASP A 210 8.04 0.69 15.43
CA ASP A 210 9.29 1.20 16.02
C ASP A 210 10.50 0.75 15.18
N ASN A 211 10.61 1.35 13.99
CA ASN A 211 11.59 0.95 12.99
C ASN A 211 13.04 1.11 13.47
N ASN A 212 13.33 2.08 14.34
CA ASN A 212 14.68 2.27 14.88
C ASN A 212 15.10 1.12 15.79
N LYS A 213 14.22 0.66 16.69
CA LYS A 213 14.51 -0.51 17.53
C LYS A 213 14.53 -1.80 16.71
N ALA A 214 13.74 -1.88 15.65
CA ALA A 214 13.79 -2.99 14.71
C ALA A 214 15.18 -3.09 14.04
N LEU A 215 15.70 -1.97 13.49
CA LEU A 215 17.03 -1.91 12.88
C LEU A 215 18.15 -2.29 13.86
N ASP A 216 18.12 -1.77 15.09
CA ASP A 216 19.09 -2.11 16.14
C ASP A 216 19.06 -3.62 16.46
N SER A 217 17.86 -4.20 16.58
CA SER A 217 17.69 -5.62 16.87
C SER A 217 18.19 -6.51 15.74
N PHE A 218 17.86 -6.19 14.48
CA PHE A 218 18.37 -6.96 13.34
C PHE A 218 19.90 -6.81 13.16
N SER A 219 20.45 -5.65 13.50
CA SER A 219 21.92 -5.44 13.51
C SER A 219 22.58 -6.34 14.57
N LYS A 220 22.02 -6.39 15.79
CA LYS A 220 22.46 -7.31 16.85
C LYS A 220 22.34 -8.78 16.46
N ALA A 221 21.35 -9.14 15.63
CA ALA A 221 21.23 -10.49 15.11
C ALA A 221 22.43 -10.84 14.20
N LEU A 222 22.84 -9.92 13.33
CA LEU A 222 24.00 -10.10 12.44
C LEU A 222 25.35 -9.98 13.16
N GLU A 223 25.42 -9.22 14.26
CA GLU A 223 26.58 -9.22 15.17
C GLU A 223 26.72 -10.57 15.88
N ALA A 224 25.60 -11.20 16.26
CA ALA A 224 25.60 -12.52 16.89
C ALA A 224 25.94 -13.63 15.89
N ASP A 225 25.35 -13.61 14.69
CA ASP A 225 25.66 -14.54 13.61
C ASP A 225 25.56 -13.84 12.25
N MET A 226 26.73 -13.50 11.68
CA MET A 226 26.82 -12.85 10.37
C MET A 226 26.27 -13.70 9.22
N SER A 227 26.10 -15.01 9.39
CA SER A 227 25.49 -15.90 8.39
C SER A 227 23.96 -15.97 8.49
N TYR A 228 23.34 -15.29 9.47
CA TYR A 228 21.90 -15.31 9.66
C TYR A 228 21.17 -14.47 8.59
N THR A 229 20.83 -15.11 7.46
CA THR A 229 20.23 -14.45 6.30
C THR A 229 18.83 -13.84 6.53
N PRO A 230 17.92 -14.37 7.38
CA PRO A 230 16.61 -13.76 7.58
C PRO A 230 16.69 -12.30 8.07
N SER A 231 17.63 -11.98 8.97
CA SER A 231 17.79 -10.59 9.43
C SER A 231 18.28 -9.64 8.34
N ARG A 232 19.02 -10.10 7.33
CA ARG A 232 19.37 -9.26 6.17
C ARG A 232 18.14 -8.90 5.35
N TYR A 233 17.24 -9.86 5.13
CA TYR A 233 15.97 -9.61 4.45
C TYR A 233 15.12 -8.63 5.25
N ASN A 234 14.96 -8.85 6.56
CA ASN A 234 14.17 -7.99 7.43
C ASN A 234 14.75 -6.56 7.53
N LEU A 235 16.08 -6.40 7.56
CA LEU A 235 16.73 -5.09 7.42
C LEU A 235 16.38 -4.41 6.10
N GLY A 236 16.35 -5.16 5.00
CA GLY A 236 15.92 -4.64 3.70
C GLY A 236 14.48 -4.11 3.73
N VAL A 237 13.56 -4.90 4.30
CA VAL A 237 12.14 -4.53 4.43
C VAL A 237 11.97 -3.28 5.28
N VAL A 238 12.57 -3.21 6.47
CA VAL A 238 12.43 -2.04 7.35
C VAL A 238 13.05 -0.78 6.72
N ASN A 239 14.22 -0.89 6.08
CA ASN A 239 14.80 0.26 5.37
C ASN A 239 13.93 0.71 4.20
N TYR A 240 13.28 -0.23 3.49
CA TYR A 240 12.34 0.09 2.42
C TYR A 240 11.11 0.84 2.95
N GLU A 241 10.51 0.38 4.06
CA GLU A 241 9.39 1.06 4.74
C GLU A 241 9.79 2.46 5.24
N MET A 242 11.03 2.63 5.68
CA MET A 242 11.61 3.92 6.04
C MET A 242 11.99 4.79 4.83
N LYS A 243 11.77 4.32 3.60
CA LYS A 243 12.15 4.97 2.33
C LYS A 243 13.66 5.19 2.17
N LYS A 244 14.49 4.44 2.89
CA LYS A 244 15.96 4.41 2.76
C LYS A 244 16.35 3.40 1.68
N TYR A 245 16.10 3.77 0.44
CA TYR A 245 16.18 2.83 -0.69
C TYR A 245 17.60 2.28 -0.93
N ASP A 246 18.64 3.08 -0.75
CA ASP A 246 20.04 2.62 -0.87
C ASP A 246 20.39 1.53 0.16
N ASP A 247 19.99 1.73 1.42
CA ASP A 247 20.22 0.77 2.50
C ASP A 247 19.41 -0.52 2.27
N ALA A 248 18.16 -0.37 1.84
CA ALA A 248 17.29 -1.50 1.51
C ALA A 248 17.88 -2.33 0.36
N LEU A 249 18.31 -1.67 -0.72
CA LEU A 249 18.90 -2.31 -1.89
C LEU A 249 20.16 -3.09 -1.50
N ARG A 250 21.07 -2.48 -0.73
CA ARG A 250 22.27 -3.15 -0.22
C ARG A 250 21.92 -4.38 0.62
N ALA A 251 20.96 -4.27 1.52
CA ALA A 251 20.54 -5.37 2.37
C ALA A 251 19.94 -6.54 1.56
N PHE A 252 19.08 -6.25 0.57
CA PHE A 252 18.51 -7.26 -0.31
C PHE A 252 19.56 -7.92 -1.23
N GLN A 253 20.51 -7.15 -1.77
CA GLN A 253 21.61 -7.70 -2.57
C GLN A 253 22.49 -8.64 -1.73
N LEU A 254 22.83 -8.24 -0.51
CA LEU A 254 23.57 -9.10 0.42
C LEU A 254 22.76 -10.35 0.79
N TYR A 255 21.45 -10.23 1.00
CA TYR A 255 20.57 -11.37 1.21
C TYR A 255 20.59 -12.35 0.03
N ILE A 256 20.45 -11.86 -1.21
CA ILE A 256 20.49 -12.67 -2.43
C ILE A 256 21.85 -13.37 -2.59
N SER A 257 22.96 -12.65 -2.38
CA SER A 257 24.31 -13.22 -2.54
C SER A 257 24.65 -14.34 -1.54
N ASN A 258 24.02 -14.32 -0.36
CA ASN A 258 24.24 -15.32 0.71
C ASN A 258 23.22 -16.47 0.69
N MET A 259 22.28 -16.48 -0.24
CA MET A 259 21.30 -17.56 -0.37
C MET A 259 21.86 -18.70 -1.24
N ALA A 260 22.50 -19.68 -0.60
CA ALA A 260 23.09 -20.83 -1.26
C ALA A 260 22.10 -21.97 -1.62
N ASN A 261 20.84 -21.98 -1.13
CA ASN A 261 19.77 -22.89 -1.62
C ASN A 261 18.35 -22.62 -1.03
N LYS A 262 17.35 -22.62 -1.93
CA LYS A 262 15.97 -23.18 -1.84
C LYS A 262 14.81 -22.54 -1.01
N ASP A 263 14.87 -21.31 -0.52
CA ASP A 263 13.59 -20.59 -0.25
C ASP A 263 13.22 -19.70 -1.44
N SER A 264 12.45 -20.24 -2.38
CA SER A 264 12.02 -19.50 -3.56
C SER A 264 11.10 -18.32 -3.22
N LYS A 265 10.40 -18.35 -2.07
CA LYS A 265 9.40 -17.35 -1.71
C LYS A 265 10.03 -16.09 -1.14
N SER A 266 10.91 -16.21 -0.16
CA SER A 266 11.57 -15.02 0.40
C SER A 266 12.57 -14.43 -0.60
N LEU A 267 13.19 -15.28 -1.44
CA LEU A 267 14.03 -14.82 -2.54
C LEU A 267 13.23 -14.07 -3.60
N SER A 268 12.07 -14.57 -4.03
CA SER A 268 11.21 -13.84 -4.98
C SER A 268 10.71 -12.52 -4.39
N ALA A 269 10.36 -12.49 -3.11
CA ALA A 269 9.95 -11.27 -2.42
C ALA A 269 11.06 -10.21 -2.40
N ALA A 270 12.32 -10.60 -2.17
CA ALA A 270 13.46 -9.69 -2.24
C ALA A 270 13.61 -9.07 -3.64
N TYR A 271 13.48 -9.88 -4.70
CA TYR A 271 13.45 -9.37 -6.08
C TYR A 271 12.28 -8.41 -6.33
N CYS A 272 11.09 -8.66 -5.78
CA CYS A 272 9.98 -7.70 -5.85
C CYS A 272 10.32 -6.37 -5.18
N TYR A 273 10.94 -6.37 -4.00
CA TYR A 273 11.33 -5.13 -3.33
C TYR A 273 12.39 -4.36 -4.11
N ILE A 274 13.39 -5.05 -4.67
CA ILE A 274 14.37 -4.41 -5.56
C ILE A 274 13.69 -3.80 -6.79
N GLY A 275 12.74 -4.53 -7.40
CA GLY A 275 11.93 -4.01 -8.50
C GLY A 275 11.18 -2.74 -8.13
N GLN A 276 10.53 -2.71 -6.97
CA GLN A 276 9.82 -1.54 -6.46
C GLN A 276 10.78 -0.37 -6.19
N ILE A 277 11.97 -0.62 -5.65
CA ILE A 277 12.99 0.41 -5.44
C ILE A 277 13.39 1.04 -6.78
N PHE A 278 13.73 0.24 -7.79
CA PHE A 278 14.09 0.76 -9.10
C PHE A 278 12.93 1.49 -9.81
N GLU A 279 11.68 1.07 -9.58
CA GLU A 279 10.51 1.81 -10.07
C GLU A 279 10.45 3.21 -9.45
N LYS A 280 10.67 3.35 -8.14
CA LYS A 280 10.70 4.65 -7.43
C LYS A 280 11.86 5.53 -7.88
N GLU A 281 12.96 4.95 -8.34
CA GLU A 281 14.11 5.65 -8.91
C GLU A 281 13.93 6.00 -10.40
N GLY A 282 12.85 5.56 -11.06
CA GLY A 282 12.62 5.75 -12.49
C GLY A 282 13.44 4.82 -13.39
N ARG A 283 14.08 3.80 -12.82
CA ARG A 283 14.91 2.79 -13.50
C ARG A 283 14.07 1.60 -13.95
N TYR A 284 13.20 1.86 -14.93
CA TYR A 284 12.14 0.94 -15.33
C TYR A 284 12.64 -0.38 -15.95
N ASN A 285 13.78 -0.38 -16.64
CA ASN A 285 14.35 -1.60 -17.22
C ASN A 285 14.81 -2.56 -16.11
N GLU A 286 15.63 -2.06 -15.17
CA GLU A 286 16.09 -2.87 -14.04
C GLU A 286 14.93 -3.30 -13.14
N SER A 287 13.93 -2.44 -12.96
CA SER A 287 12.70 -2.78 -12.24
C SER A 287 11.98 -3.98 -12.87
N GLY A 288 11.73 -3.92 -14.19
CA GLY A 288 11.12 -5.02 -14.96
C GLY A 288 11.91 -6.33 -14.88
N GLU A 289 13.24 -6.28 -14.98
CA GLU A 289 14.10 -7.47 -14.85
C GLU A 289 13.96 -8.13 -13.47
N ASN A 290 13.90 -7.34 -12.40
CA ASN A 290 13.75 -7.86 -11.05
C ASN A 290 12.36 -8.48 -10.83
N TYR A 291 11.28 -7.89 -11.35
CA TYR A 291 9.98 -8.55 -11.32
C TYR A 291 9.95 -9.84 -12.14
N LEU A 292 10.59 -9.89 -13.30
CA LEU A 292 10.73 -11.13 -14.07
C LEU A 292 11.51 -12.20 -13.31
N ASN A 293 12.59 -11.84 -12.61
CA ASN A 293 13.33 -12.77 -11.76
C ASN A 293 12.47 -13.28 -10.60
N SER A 294 11.67 -12.42 -9.97
CA SER A 294 10.69 -12.82 -8.97
C SER A 294 9.67 -13.83 -9.52
N ILE A 295 9.07 -13.53 -10.68
CA ILE A 295 8.10 -14.42 -11.36
C ILE A 295 8.73 -15.78 -11.70
N ARG A 296 9.97 -15.83 -12.17
CA ARG A 296 10.66 -17.10 -12.48
C ARG A 296 10.86 -17.99 -11.25
N LEU A 297 11.06 -17.38 -10.08
CA LEU A 297 11.29 -18.11 -8.83
C LEU A 297 9.97 -18.56 -8.18
N ASN A 298 9.02 -17.64 -8.10
CA ASN A 298 7.71 -17.88 -7.50
C ASN A 298 6.70 -16.84 -8.03
N PRO A 299 5.90 -17.18 -9.05
CA PRO A 299 4.87 -16.29 -9.58
C PRO A 299 3.90 -15.82 -8.48
N SER A 300 3.61 -14.53 -8.47
CA SER A 300 2.65 -13.93 -7.53
C SER A 300 1.93 -12.73 -8.15
N ASP A 301 0.78 -12.38 -7.58
CA ASP A 301 0.02 -11.20 -7.96
C ASP A 301 0.88 -9.92 -7.86
N ILE A 302 1.62 -9.76 -6.77
CA ILE A 302 2.50 -8.60 -6.52
C ILE A 302 3.56 -8.45 -7.62
N ALA A 303 4.18 -9.55 -8.05
CA ALA A 303 5.24 -9.51 -9.06
C ALA A 303 4.68 -9.15 -10.45
N TYR A 304 3.53 -9.76 -10.82
CA TYR A 304 2.84 -9.42 -12.07
C TYR A 304 2.32 -7.99 -12.08
N PHE A 305 1.80 -7.50 -10.94
CA PHE A 305 1.34 -6.12 -10.81
C PHE A 305 2.47 -5.12 -10.98
N GLY A 306 3.61 -5.35 -10.32
CA GLY A 306 4.79 -4.50 -10.47
C GLY A 306 5.28 -4.46 -11.92
N LEU A 307 5.37 -5.62 -12.57
CA LEU A 307 5.74 -5.69 -13.99
C LEU A 307 4.72 -4.97 -14.89
N ALA A 308 3.42 -5.08 -14.59
CA ALA A 308 2.37 -4.40 -15.32
C ALA A 308 2.45 -2.87 -15.17
N ASP A 309 2.68 -2.37 -13.95
CA ASP A 309 2.87 -0.93 -13.69
C ASP A 309 4.10 -0.40 -14.45
N VAL A 310 5.22 -1.13 -14.45
CA VAL A 310 6.41 -0.79 -15.26
C VAL A 310 6.07 -0.72 -16.75
N CYS A 311 5.40 -1.74 -17.29
CA CYS A 311 4.96 -1.73 -18.69
C CYS A 311 4.03 -0.53 -18.99
N GLY A 312 3.09 -0.22 -18.11
CA GLY A 312 2.16 0.89 -18.27
C GLY A 312 2.84 2.26 -18.26
N ILE A 313 3.81 2.47 -17.37
CA ILE A 313 4.61 3.71 -17.30
C ILE A 313 5.47 3.87 -18.57
N THR A 314 6.00 2.77 -19.10
CA THR A 314 6.73 2.76 -20.38
C THR A 314 5.83 2.76 -21.62
N HIS A 315 4.53 3.04 -21.47
CA HIS A 315 3.52 3.08 -22.53
C HIS A 315 3.33 1.77 -23.31
N ASN A 316 3.79 0.64 -22.78
CA ASN A 316 3.51 -0.68 -23.34
C ASN A 316 2.20 -1.24 -22.76
N TYR A 317 1.08 -0.62 -23.16
CA TYR A 317 -0.25 -0.92 -22.62
C TYR A 317 -0.71 -2.35 -22.87
N GLU A 318 -0.27 -2.97 -23.96
CA GLU A 318 -0.60 -4.36 -24.28
C GLU A 318 0.01 -5.33 -23.27
N LYS A 319 1.33 -5.22 -23.02
CA LYS A 319 2.00 -6.04 -22.00
C LYS A 319 1.52 -5.70 -20.60
N ALA A 320 1.21 -4.43 -20.31
CA ALA A 320 0.63 -4.04 -19.03
C ALA A 320 -0.70 -4.77 -18.79
N ALA A 321 -1.60 -4.73 -19.77
CA ALA A 321 -2.89 -5.42 -19.70
C ALA A 321 -2.75 -6.94 -19.57
N GLU A 322 -1.80 -7.58 -20.26
CA GLU A 322 -1.50 -9.00 -20.10
C GLU A 322 -1.07 -9.33 -18.66
N ASN A 323 -0.13 -8.55 -18.10
CA ASN A 323 0.39 -8.80 -16.77
C ASN A 323 -0.62 -8.49 -15.66
N TYR A 324 -1.48 -7.46 -15.80
CA TYR A 324 -2.59 -7.26 -14.85
C TYR A 324 -3.56 -8.45 -14.85
N ARG A 325 -3.90 -9.01 -16.03
CA ARG A 325 -4.73 -10.21 -16.13
C ARG A 325 -4.07 -11.41 -15.43
N LYS A 326 -2.78 -11.64 -15.68
CA LYS A 326 -2.01 -12.68 -14.98
C LYS A 326 -2.03 -12.46 -13.47
N GLY A 327 -1.80 -11.25 -12.98
CA GLY A 327 -1.86 -10.95 -11.55
C GLY A 327 -3.23 -11.26 -10.92
N LEU A 328 -4.32 -11.00 -11.66
CA LEU A 328 -5.68 -11.31 -11.24
C LEU A 328 -5.97 -12.82 -11.12
N GLU A 329 -5.24 -13.68 -11.85
CA GLU A 329 -5.36 -15.15 -11.72
C GLU A 329 -4.86 -15.65 -10.35
N TYR A 330 -3.87 -14.98 -9.75
CA TYR A 330 -3.28 -15.37 -8.46
C TYR A 330 -4.03 -14.78 -7.26
N ALA A 331 -4.70 -13.64 -7.44
CA ALA A 331 -5.49 -13.00 -6.39
C ALA A 331 -6.86 -12.55 -6.94
N PRO A 332 -7.75 -13.49 -7.31
CA PRO A 332 -9.07 -13.13 -7.79
C PRO A 332 -9.95 -12.64 -6.64
N ASN A 333 -10.64 -11.51 -6.84
CA ASN A 333 -11.64 -10.95 -5.92
C ASN A 333 -11.15 -10.46 -4.55
N ASN A 334 -9.83 -10.27 -4.37
CA ASN A 334 -9.29 -9.62 -3.17
C ASN A 334 -9.43 -8.10 -3.27
N MET A 335 -9.24 -7.41 -2.15
CA MET A 335 -9.24 -5.94 -2.11
C MET A 335 -8.19 -5.34 -3.07
N SER A 336 -7.04 -6.00 -3.26
CA SER A 336 -6.02 -5.59 -4.23
C SER A 336 -6.47 -5.69 -5.68
N SER A 337 -7.33 -6.63 -6.03
CA SER A 337 -7.82 -6.82 -7.40
C SER A 337 -8.58 -5.59 -7.93
N ILE A 338 -9.15 -4.76 -7.03
CA ILE A 338 -9.81 -3.49 -7.39
C ILE A 338 -8.84 -2.60 -8.17
N LYS A 339 -7.61 -2.44 -7.67
CA LYS A 339 -6.56 -1.66 -8.34
C LYS A 339 -6.14 -2.26 -9.68
N TYR A 340 -6.12 -3.59 -9.78
CA TYR A 340 -5.69 -4.30 -10.97
C TYR A 340 -6.73 -4.11 -12.09
N TYR A 341 -8.01 -4.28 -11.78
CA TYR A 341 -9.10 -4.06 -12.74
C TYR A 341 -9.16 -2.61 -13.21
N HIS A 342 -8.99 -1.64 -12.31
CA HIS A 342 -8.94 -0.22 -12.68
C HIS A 342 -7.79 0.06 -13.65
N LYS A 343 -6.57 -0.34 -13.30
CA LYS A 343 -5.37 -0.15 -14.13
C LYS A 343 -5.47 -0.87 -15.48
N LEU A 344 -6.03 -2.09 -15.49
CA LEU A 344 -6.33 -2.83 -16.70
C LEU A 344 -7.31 -2.04 -17.59
N GLY A 345 -8.41 -1.52 -17.03
CA GLY A 345 -9.37 -0.69 -17.75
C GLY A 345 -8.71 0.53 -18.40
N MET A 346 -7.84 1.23 -17.66
CA MET A 346 -7.08 2.37 -18.19
C MET A 346 -6.17 1.97 -19.36
N CYS A 347 -5.44 0.86 -19.26
CA CYS A 347 -4.62 0.38 -20.37
C CYS A 347 -5.47 0.10 -21.62
N LEU A 348 -6.64 -0.52 -21.43
CA LEU A 348 -7.57 -0.85 -22.51
C LEU A 348 -8.20 0.40 -23.14
N VAL A 349 -8.41 1.48 -22.37
CA VAL A 349 -8.79 2.80 -22.90
C VAL A 349 -7.71 3.33 -23.86
N TYR A 350 -6.44 3.33 -23.44
CA TYR A 350 -5.33 3.79 -24.30
C TYR A 350 -5.14 2.93 -25.55
N MET A 351 -5.53 1.65 -25.50
CA MET A 351 -5.53 0.74 -26.65
C MET A 351 -6.79 0.88 -27.53
N ASN A 352 -7.72 1.78 -27.21
CA ASN A 352 -9.02 1.92 -27.85
C ASN A 352 -9.89 0.64 -27.83
N LYS A 353 -9.68 -0.23 -26.84
CA LYS A 353 -10.43 -1.49 -26.64
C LYS A 353 -11.62 -1.25 -25.72
N ARG A 354 -12.59 -0.49 -26.23
CA ARG A 354 -13.70 0.09 -25.45
C ARG A 354 -14.52 -0.95 -24.66
N ASN A 355 -14.93 -2.06 -25.29
CA ASN A 355 -15.73 -3.09 -24.62
C ASN A 355 -14.94 -3.82 -23.52
N GLU A 356 -13.68 -4.18 -23.78
CA GLU A 356 -12.83 -4.82 -22.77
C GLU A 356 -12.55 -3.85 -21.60
N ALA A 357 -12.36 -2.55 -21.89
CA ALA A 357 -12.19 -1.54 -20.86
C ALA A 357 -13.43 -1.44 -19.96
N TYR A 358 -14.63 -1.44 -20.57
CA TYR A 358 -15.88 -1.46 -19.84
C TYR A 358 -15.98 -2.66 -18.89
N ASP A 359 -15.67 -3.87 -19.38
CA ASP A 359 -15.69 -5.09 -18.56
C ASP A 359 -14.69 -5.02 -17.40
N ALA A 360 -13.50 -4.46 -17.63
CA ALA A 360 -12.51 -4.26 -16.57
C ALA A 360 -13.02 -3.29 -15.49
N PHE A 361 -13.58 -2.14 -15.86
CA PHE A 361 -14.16 -1.20 -14.90
C PHE A 361 -15.38 -1.78 -14.16
N ASP A 362 -16.24 -2.52 -14.85
CA ASP A 362 -17.37 -3.20 -14.22
C ASP A 362 -16.91 -4.26 -13.20
N ASN A 363 -15.84 -5.00 -13.50
CA ASN A 363 -15.22 -5.91 -12.55
C ASN A 363 -14.57 -5.19 -11.35
N CYS A 364 -14.00 -4.00 -11.54
CA CYS A 364 -13.51 -3.15 -10.45
C CYS A 364 -14.65 -2.81 -9.47
N ILE A 365 -15.79 -2.35 -10.00
CA ILE A 365 -17.00 -1.99 -9.22
C ILE A 365 -17.57 -3.21 -8.49
N LYS A 366 -17.73 -4.34 -9.20
CA LYS A 366 -18.22 -5.59 -8.62
C LYS A 366 -17.32 -6.12 -7.50
N THR A 367 -16.00 -6.06 -7.69
CA THR A 367 -15.03 -6.50 -6.69
C THR A 367 -15.06 -5.61 -5.45
N THR A 368 -15.24 -4.30 -5.65
CA THR A 368 -15.43 -3.36 -4.53
C THR A 368 -16.69 -3.71 -3.74
N SER A 369 -17.81 -3.93 -4.45
CA SER A 369 -19.08 -4.33 -3.82
C SER A 369 -18.97 -5.64 -3.04
N ARG A 370 -18.22 -6.62 -3.55
CA ARG A 370 -17.97 -7.89 -2.84
C ARG A 370 -17.15 -7.72 -1.57
N ASN A 371 -16.21 -6.78 -1.56
CA ASN A 371 -15.33 -6.51 -0.42
C ASN A 371 -15.84 -5.36 0.47
N LYS A 372 -17.09 -4.90 0.26
CA LYS A 372 -17.67 -3.72 0.91
C LYS A 372 -17.58 -3.78 2.44
N GLU A 373 -17.99 -4.89 3.04
CA GLU A 373 -17.96 -5.06 4.51
C GLU A 373 -16.54 -4.97 5.08
N LEU A 374 -15.57 -5.60 4.41
CA LEU A 374 -14.16 -5.54 4.81
C LEU A 374 -13.60 -4.13 4.68
N LEU A 375 -13.91 -3.43 3.58
CA LEU A 375 -13.48 -2.05 3.35
C LEU A 375 -14.02 -1.12 4.45
N PHE A 376 -15.30 -1.20 4.79
CA PHE A 376 -15.87 -0.39 5.87
C PHE A 376 -15.29 -0.74 7.24
N ALA A 377 -15.12 -2.02 7.55
CA ALA A 377 -14.49 -2.44 8.80
C ALA A 377 -13.05 -1.88 8.94
N VAL A 378 -12.31 -1.78 7.84
CA VAL A 378 -10.96 -1.18 7.81
C VAL A 378 -11.00 0.33 8.08
N LEU A 379 -12.00 1.02 7.52
CA LEU A 379 -12.12 2.47 7.61
C LEU A 379 -12.61 2.94 8.98
N ASP A 380 -13.58 2.23 9.56
CA ASP A 380 -14.25 2.63 10.80
C ASP A 380 -13.44 2.31 12.07
N SER A 381 -12.46 1.39 11.98
CA SER A 381 -11.67 0.99 13.14
C SER A 381 -10.53 1.95 13.42
N SER A 382 -10.48 2.52 14.63
CA SER A 382 -9.36 3.32 15.12
C SER A 382 -8.10 2.50 15.42
N ALA A 383 -8.23 1.18 15.54
CA ALA A 383 -7.15 0.26 15.91
C ALA A 383 -6.37 -0.32 14.71
N ILE A 384 -6.73 0.03 13.48
CA ILE A 384 -6.10 -0.48 12.25
C ILE A 384 -4.95 0.44 11.80
N GLU A 385 -3.91 -0.18 11.26
CA GLU A 385 -2.73 0.49 10.69
C GLU A 385 -3.13 1.54 9.63
N GLU A 386 -2.52 2.71 9.71
CA GLU A 386 -2.80 3.85 8.83
C GLU A 386 -2.64 3.49 7.33
N ASN A 387 -1.65 2.66 7.00
CA ASN A 387 -1.40 2.19 5.64
C ASN A 387 -2.57 1.37 5.08
N LEU A 388 -3.19 0.51 5.89
CA LEU A 388 -4.32 -0.29 5.44
C LEU A 388 -5.57 0.56 5.26
N ARG A 389 -5.77 1.57 6.11
CA ARG A 389 -6.84 2.56 5.95
C ARG A 389 -6.66 3.37 4.66
N ALA A 390 -5.44 3.86 4.41
CA ALA A 390 -5.11 4.58 3.18
C ALA A 390 -5.37 3.71 1.93
N PHE A 391 -5.02 2.43 1.98
CA PHE A 391 -5.30 1.49 0.91
C PHE A 391 -6.80 1.26 0.69
N ALA A 392 -7.60 1.12 1.74
CA ALA A 392 -9.05 1.01 1.61
C ALA A 392 -9.68 2.28 0.99
N CYS A 393 -9.22 3.47 1.39
CA CYS A 393 -9.61 4.73 0.76
C CYS A 393 -9.27 4.75 -0.73
N GLU A 394 -8.06 4.34 -1.10
CA GLU A 394 -7.61 4.23 -2.50
C GLU A 394 -8.54 3.31 -3.29
N CYS A 395 -8.84 2.11 -2.78
CA CYS A 395 -9.75 1.17 -3.44
C CYS A 395 -11.15 1.75 -3.67
N MET A 396 -11.72 2.47 -2.70
CA MET A 396 -13.02 3.13 -2.89
C MET A 396 -12.96 4.25 -3.94
N ALA A 397 -11.90 5.06 -3.93
CA ALA A 397 -11.71 6.13 -4.90
C ALA A 397 -11.55 5.57 -6.33
N LEU A 398 -10.79 4.48 -6.48
CA LEU A 398 -10.65 3.78 -7.77
C LEU A 398 -11.97 3.20 -8.25
N SER A 399 -12.81 2.70 -7.35
CA SER A 399 -14.15 2.21 -7.68
C SER A 399 -15.08 3.32 -8.19
N LEU A 400 -15.09 4.48 -7.52
CA LEU A 400 -15.83 5.65 -7.97
C LEU A 400 -15.33 6.16 -9.32
N ASN A 401 -14.02 6.16 -9.53
CA ASN A 401 -13.43 6.50 -10.82
C ASN A 401 -13.81 5.48 -11.91
N ALA A 402 -13.86 4.19 -11.57
CA ALA A 402 -14.29 3.13 -12.48
C ALA A 402 -15.76 3.27 -12.90
N GLU A 403 -16.66 3.73 -12.03
CA GLU A 403 -18.06 4.04 -12.41
C GLU A 403 -18.09 5.08 -13.53
N LEU A 404 -17.36 6.19 -13.37
CA LEU A 404 -17.30 7.25 -14.37
C LEU A 404 -16.68 6.77 -15.69
N TRP A 405 -15.57 6.04 -15.63
CA TRP A 405 -14.98 5.48 -16.85
C TRP A 405 -15.88 4.44 -17.52
N SER A 406 -16.57 3.59 -16.77
CA SER A 406 -17.52 2.63 -17.33
C SER A 406 -18.66 3.32 -18.10
N ALA A 407 -19.11 4.50 -17.64
CA ALA A 407 -20.06 5.32 -18.38
C ALA A 407 -19.45 5.85 -19.70
N ARG A 408 -18.22 6.39 -19.63
CA ARG A 408 -17.49 6.93 -20.80
C ARG A 408 -17.21 5.89 -21.87
N VAL A 409 -16.93 4.65 -21.48
CA VAL A 409 -16.65 3.53 -22.39
C VAL A 409 -17.82 2.57 -22.57
N ALA A 410 -19.03 2.95 -22.17
CA ALA A 410 -20.20 2.08 -22.27
C ALA A 410 -20.38 1.52 -23.71
N PRO A 411 -20.81 0.25 -23.83
CA PRO A 411 -20.93 -0.45 -25.12
C PRO A 411 -22.10 0.04 -25.98
N ASN A 412 -23.09 0.70 -25.37
CA ASN A 412 -24.25 1.26 -26.05
C ASN A 412 -24.85 2.45 -25.28
N ALA A 413 -25.77 3.18 -25.92
CA ALA A 413 -26.39 4.38 -25.37
C ALA A 413 -27.21 4.11 -24.10
N GLN A 414 -27.96 3.01 -24.05
CA GLN A 414 -28.78 2.68 -22.87
C GLN A 414 -27.91 2.43 -21.64
N GLU A 415 -26.79 1.71 -21.80
CA GLU A 415 -25.85 1.45 -20.71
C GLU A 415 -25.12 2.73 -20.29
N CYS A 416 -24.75 3.59 -21.24
CA CYS A 416 -24.19 4.92 -20.97
C CYS A 416 -25.13 5.75 -20.09
N ILE A 417 -26.41 5.83 -20.48
CA ILE A 417 -27.46 6.54 -19.73
C ILE A 417 -27.60 5.95 -18.33
N ARG A 418 -27.68 4.62 -18.21
CA ARG A 418 -27.83 3.92 -16.93
C ARG A 418 -26.70 4.26 -15.96
N ARG A 419 -25.44 4.24 -16.43
CA ARG A 419 -24.26 4.53 -15.61
C ARG A 419 -24.20 5.99 -15.16
N TYR A 420 -24.39 6.93 -16.09
CA TYR A 420 -24.37 8.34 -15.69
C TYR A 420 -25.51 8.72 -14.75
N ASN A 421 -26.73 8.19 -14.96
CA ASN A 421 -27.84 8.43 -14.04
C ASN A 421 -27.59 7.84 -12.66
N HIS A 422 -26.92 6.68 -12.58
CA HIS A 422 -26.46 6.13 -11.31
C HIS A 422 -25.45 7.08 -10.63
N ILE A 423 -24.47 7.61 -11.37
CA ILE A 423 -23.51 8.59 -10.84
C ILE A 423 -24.21 9.86 -10.33
N MET A 424 -25.18 10.39 -11.09
CA MET A 424 -25.94 11.58 -10.71
C MET A 424 -26.89 11.36 -9.53
N SER A 425 -27.28 10.11 -9.23
CA SER A 425 -28.15 9.80 -8.08
C SER A 425 -27.38 9.67 -6.76
N TYR A 426 -26.05 9.51 -6.79
CA TYR A 426 -25.23 9.57 -5.57
C TYR A 426 -25.18 10.99 -5.02
N ASN A 427 -25.50 11.13 -3.73
CA ASN A 427 -25.51 12.41 -3.02
C ASN A 427 -24.77 12.33 -1.67
N PRO A 428 -23.46 12.01 -1.70
CA PRO A 428 -22.47 12.80 -0.93
C PRO A 428 -21.43 13.44 -1.88
N PRO A 429 -20.61 14.40 -1.40
CA PRO A 429 -19.64 15.09 -2.24
C PRO A 429 -18.64 14.11 -2.88
N ILE A 430 -18.72 13.99 -4.20
CA ILE A 430 -17.72 13.32 -5.02
C ILE A 430 -16.45 14.20 -4.99
N PRO A 431 -15.24 13.63 -4.82
CA PRO A 431 -14.01 14.40 -4.96
C PRO A 431 -14.00 15.18 -6.27
N LYS A 432 -13.50 16.42 -6.26
CA LYS A 432 -13.54 17.32 -7.42
C LYS A 432 -12.96 16.68 -8.69
N GLU A 433 -11.94 15.84 -8.52
CA GLU A 433 -11.24 15.11 -9.59
C GLU A 433 -12.09 13.99 -10.22
N LEU A 434 -13.15 13.57 -9.55
CA LEU A 434 -14.07 12.50 -9.97
C LEU A 434 -15.44 13.04 -10.40
N GLU A 435 -15.60 14.36 -10.44
CA GLU A 435 -16.82 14.97 -10.93
C GLU A 435 -16.96 14.83 -12.46
N MET A 436 -18.21 14.80 -12.93
CA MET A 436 -18.51 14.89 -14.36
C MET A 436 -17.96 16.18 -14.95
N THR A 437 -17.26 16.02 -16.07
CA THR A 437 -16.71 17.06 -16.94
C THR A 437 -17.73 17.48 -18.01
N VAL A 438 -17.43 18.56 -18.74
CA VAL A 438 -18.20 19.00 -19.91
C VAL A 438 -18.48 17.84 -20.88
N MET A 439 -17.45 17.04 -21.20
CA MET A 439 -17.59 15.94 -22.15
C MET A 439 -18.44 14.79 -21.61
N ASP A 440 -18.57 14.64 -20.29
CA ASP A 440 -19.47 13.66 -19.69
C ASP A 440 -20.94 14.06 -19.88
N TYR A 441 -21.27 15.34 -19.70
CA TYR A 441 -22.61 15.87 -20.01
C TYR A 441 -22.92 15.79 -21.50
N TYR A 442 -21.97 16.16 -22.37
CA TYR A 442 -22.10 16.01 -23.82
C TYR A 442 -22.35 14.55 -24.22
N THR A 443 -21.55 13.62 -23.69
CA THR A 443 -21.66 12.18 -24.00
C THR A 443 -23.02 11.62 -23.56
N LEU A 444 -23.48 12.01 -22.37
CA LEU A 444 -24.79 11.61 -21.87
C LEU A 444 -25.93 12.19 -22.72
N ALA A 445 -25.87 13.47 -23.05
CA ALA A 445 -26.87 14.11 -23.91
C ALA A 445 -26.92 13.44 -25.29
N LYS A 446 -25.76 13.15 -25.88
CA LYS A 446 -25.66 12.39 -27.14
C LYS A 446 -26.24 10.98 -27.04
N ALA A 447 -26.08 10.31 -25.90
CA ALA A 447 -26.70 9.00 -25.68
C ALA A 447 -28.23 9.10 -25.62
N TYR A 448 -28.79 10.12 -24.96
CA TYR A 448 -30.23 10.38 -24.98
C TYR A 448 -30.75 10.74 -26.37
N ASP A 449 -30.00 11.55 -27.12
CA ASP A 449 -30.34 11.92 -28.50
C ASP A 449 -30.38 10.70 -29.42
N PHE A 450 -29.39 9.80 -29.30
CA PHE A 450 -29.41 8.51 -30.00
C PHE A 450 -30.66 7.67 -29.67
N CYS A 451 -31.15 7.75 -28.42
CA CYS A 451 -32.39 7.14 -27.98
C CYS A 451 -33.66 7.94 -28.33
N LYS A 452 -33.53 9.09 -29.02
CA LYS A 452 -34.62 10.01 -29.39
C LYS A 452 -35.39 10.59 -28.20
N ASP A 453 -34.71 10.76 -27.07
CA ASP A 453 -35.27 11.34 -25.85
C ASP A 453 -34.88 12.82 -25.73
N THR A 454 -35.54 13.66 -26.53
CA THR A 454 -35.23 15.09 -26.63
C THR A 454 -35.41 15.85 -25.31
N GLU A 455 -36.34 15.40 -24.46
CA GLU A 455 -36.58 16.03 -23.15
C GLU A 455 -35.33 15.90 -22.26
N ASN A 456 -34.77 14.69 -22.16
CA ASN A 456 -33.56 14.49 -21.38
C ASN A 456 -32.32 15.11 -22.04
N VAL A 457 -32.25 15.19 -23.37
CA VAL A 457 -31.17 15.93 -24.06
C VAL A 457 -31.08 17.36 -23.54
N VAL A 458 -32.18 18.12 -23.60
CA VAL A 458 -32.22 19.52 -23.15
C VAL A 458 -31.91 19.61 -21.66
N ARG A 459 -32.53 18.75 -20.84
CA ARG A 459 -32.31 18.73 -19.39
C ARG A 459 -30.83 18.53 -19.02
N ILE A 460 -30.15 17.56 -19.64
CA ILE A 460 -28.75 17.24 -19.34
C ILE A 460 -27.81 18.37 -19.79
N ILE A 461 -28.07 18.96 -20.97
CA ILE A 461 -27.30 20.10 -21.46
C ILE A 461 -27.43 21.30 -20.50
N ASP A 462 -28.66 21.63 -20.08
CA ASP A 462 -28.89 22.75 -19.15
C ASP A 462 -28.24 22.50 -17.79
N MET A 463 -28.25 21.26 -17.30
CA MET A 463 -27.51 20.87 -16.10
C MET A 463 -26.00 21.08 -16.27
N GLY A 464 -25.44 20.71 -17.42
CA GLY A 464 -24.03 20.93 -17.73
C GLY A 464 -23.69 22.41 -17.81
N LEU A 465 -24.49 23.22 -18.50
CA LEU A 465 -24.29 24.68 -18.63
C LEU A 465 -24.44 25.43 -17.31
N LYS A 466 -25.29 24.95 -16.39
CA LYS A 466 -25.37 25.49 -15.03
C LYS A 466 -24.05 25.32 -14.26
N LYS A 467 -23.28 24.26 -14.56
CA LYS A 467 -21.99 23.97 -13.95
C LYS A 467 -20.81 24.59 -14.70
N PHE A 468 -20.89 24.61 -16.03
CA PHE A 468 -19.87 25.09 -16.95
C PHE A 468 -20.45 26.20 -17.82
N ASP A 469 -20.44 27.41 -17.27
CA ASP A 469 -21.12 28.54 -17.88
C ASP A 469 -20.59 28.87 -19.29
N ASN A 470 -21.51 29.00 -20.23
CA ASN A 470 -21.27 29.26 -21.65
C ASN A 470 -20.22 28.33 -22.29
N ASP A 471 -20.15 27.05 -21.89
CA ASP A 471 -19.23 26.09 -22.49
C ASP A 471 -19.54 25.85 -23.99
N PRO A 472 -18.56 25.98 -24.90
CA PRO A 472 -18.80 25.85 -26.35
C PRO A 472 -19.37 24.51 -26.80
N GLU A 473 -18.96 23.38 -26.20
CA GLU A 473 -19.42 22.05 -26.62
C GLU A 473 -20.90 21.87 -26.31
N LEU A 474 -21.30 22.26 -25.09
CA LEU A 474 -22.68 22.14 -24.65
C LEU A 474 -23.58 23.15 -25.37
N LEU A 475 -23.10 24.37 -25.60
CA LEU A 475 -23.83 25.37 -26.38
C LEU A 475 -24.01 24.93 -27.83
N PHE A 476 -22.98 24.37 -28.46
CA PHE A 476 -23.08 23.87 -29.81
C PHE A 476 -24.09 22.72 -29.87
N PHE A 477 -23.98 21.74 -28.98
CA PHE A 477 -24.92 20.62 -28.95
C PHE A 477 -26.36 21.10 -28.68
N LYS A 478 -26.55 22.09 -27.78
CA LYS A 478 -27.87 22.73 -27.54
C LYS A 478 -28.47 23.29 -28.82
N SER A 479 -27.66 24.02 -29.59
CA SER A 479 -28.12 24.72 -30.80
C SER A 479 -28.62 23.77 -31.90
N LEU A 480 -28.14 22.52 -31.94
CA LEU A 480 -28.60 21.49 -32.88
C LEU A 480 -30.05 21.04 -32.59
N HIS A 481 -30.55 21.26 -31.37
CA HIS A 481 -31.91 20.92 -30.96
C HIS A 481 -32.86 22.13 -30.95
N MET A 482 -32.46 23.23 -31.58
CA MET A 482 -33.25 24.46 -31.67
C MET A 482 -33.59 24.79 -33.13
N PRO A 483 -34.71 25.48 -33.40
CA PRO A 483 -34.99 25.99 -34.74
C PRO A 483 -33.85 26.91 -35.21
N SER A 484 -33.26 26.60 -36.37
CA SER A 484 -32.08 27.30 -36.88
C SER A 484 -32.32 28.77 -37.19
N ASP A 485 -33.57 29.15 -37.48
CA ASP A 485 -34.02 30.51 -37.74
C ASP A 485 -34.39 31.29 -36.48
N SER A 486 -34.32 30.68 -35.29
CA SER A 486 -34.61 31.38 -34.04
C SER A 486 -33.50 32.36 -33.65
N GLU A 487 -33.88 33.53 -33.13
CA GLU A 487 -32.92 34.53 -32.64
C GLU A 487 -32.08 34.00 -31.47
N GLU A 488 -32.66 33.14 -30.64
CA GLU A 488 -31.96 32.48 -29.53
C GLU A 488 -30.86 31.54 -30.03
N CYS A 489 -31.12 30.71 -31.05
CA CYS A 489 -30.12 29.81 -31.63
C CYS A 489 -28.95 30.58 -32.26
N ILE A 490 -29.25 31.64 -33.03
CA ILE A 490 -28.22 32.52 -33.60
C ILE A 490 -27.41 33.21 -32.48
N SER A 491 -28.06 33.64 -31.39
CA SER A 491 -27.36 34.23 -30.24
C SER A 491 -26.43 33.23 -29.57
N ILE A 492 -26.80 31.95 -29.47
CA ILE A 492 -25.95 30.90 -28.92
C ILE A 492 -24.70 30.69 -29.79
N TYR A 493 -24.86 30.59 -31.11
CA TYR A 493 -23.71 30.47 -32.01
C TYR A 493 -22.76 31.67 -31.89
N LYS A 494 -23.28 32.90 -31.77
CA LYS A 494 -22.44 34.09 -31.54
C LYS A 494 -21.66 34.00 -30.22
N LYS A 495 -22.28 33.53 -29.14
CA LYS A 495 -21.57 33.27 -27.87
C LYS A 495 -20.45 32.23 -28.01
N ILE A 496 -20.64 31.21 -28.86
CA ILE A 496 -19.58 30.22 -29.16
C ILE A 496 -18.40 30.91 -29.86
N LEU A 497 -18.68 31.80 -30.83
CA LEU A 497 -17.65 32.55 -31.55
C LEU A 497 -16.86 33.52 -30.67
N GLU A 498 -17.42 34.03 -29.57
CA GLU A 498 -16.67 34.84 -28.59
C GLU A 498 -15.46 34.08 -28.00
N LYS A 499 -15.49 32.74 -28.03
CA LYS A 499 -14.43 31.86 -27.54
C LYS A 499 -13.52 31.31 -28.64
N GLU A 500 -13.69 31.73 -29.90
CA GLU A 500 -12.96 31.19 -31.06
C GLU A 500 -11.43 31.19 -30.92
N SER A 501 -10.87 32.26 -30.36
CA SER A 501 -9.42 32.38 -30.16
C SER A 501 -8.89 31.68 -28.89
N LEU A 502 -9.78 31.21 -28.02
CA LEU A 502 -9.45 30.71 -26.68
C LEU A 502 -9.74 29.22 -26.50
N TYR A 503 -10.49 28.62 -27.41
CA TYR A 503 -10.97 27.24 -27.27
C TYR A 503 -10.79 26.47 -28.58
N THR A 504 -10.30 25.23 -28.47
CA THR A 504 -10.22 24.30 -29.60
C THR A 504 -11.29 23.23 -29.41
N PRO A 505 -12.35 23.21 -30.24
CA PRO A 505 -13.43 22.26 -30.07
C PRO A 505 -13.04 20.82 -30.37
N GLN A 506 -13.72 19.90 -29.68
CA GLN A 506 -13.59 18.44 -29.84
C GLN A 506 -14.74 17.86 -30.68
N SER A 507 -15.94 18.44 -30.61
CA SER A 507 -17.13 17.88 -31.28
C SER A 507 -17.62 18.65 -32.51
N PHE A 508 -17.07 19.84 -32.77
CA PHE A 508 -17.45 20.70 -33.89
C PHE A 508 -16.26 21.47 -34.45
N ASP A 509 -16.48 22.27 -35.50
CA ASP A 509 -15.51 23.24 -35.99
C ASP A 509 -16.16 24.62 -36.15
N TYR A 510 -15.36 25.68 -36.04
CA TYR A 510 -15.88 27.04 -36.13
C TYR A 510 -16.47 27.36 -37.51
N GLY A 511 -15.98 26.76 -38.59
CA GLY A 511 -16.56 26.89 -39.93
C GLY A 511 -18.03 26.47 -39.95
N THR A 512 -18.35 25.35 -39.31
CA THR A 512 -19.73 24.87 -39.11
C THR A 512 -20.57 25.86 -38.30
N VAL A 513 -20.01 26.48 -37.25
CA VAL A 513 -20.70 27.51 -36.46
C VAL A 513 -21.04 28.74 -37.31
N TYR A 514 -20.07 29.26 -38.06
CA TYR A 514 -20.29 30.37 -39.00
C TYR A 514 -21.35 30.02 -40.04
N ASN A 515 -21.31 28.79 -40.58
CA ASN A 515 -22.30 28.33 -41.54
C ASN A 515 -23.71 28.30 -40.95
N ASN A 516 -23.87 27.79 -39.73
CA ASN A 516 -25.17 27.68 -39.09
C ASN A 516 -25.78 29.06 -38.79
N ILE A 517 -24.96 30.07 -38.45
CA ILE A 517 -25.42 31.47 -38.35
C ILE A 517 -25.90 31.99 -39.71
N ALA A 518 -25.09 31.78 -40.76
CA ALA A 518 -25.44 32.22 -42.11
C ALA A 518 -26.75 31.58 -42.58
N TRP A 519 -26.92 30.28 -42.32
CA TRP A 519 -28.14 29.55 -42.63
C TRP A 519 -29.35 30.09 -41.86
N GLY A 520 -29.21 30.34 -40.55
CA GLY A 520 -30.26 30.95 -39.74
C GLY A 520 -30.72 32.31 -40.30
N TYR A 521 -29.78 33.18 -40.70
CA TYR A 521 -30.12 34.43 -41.36
C TYR A 521 -30.71 34.26 -42.76
N CYS A 522 -30.25 33.26 -43.53
CA CYS A 522 -30.84 32.91 -44.83
C CYS A 522 -32.32 32.55 -44.69
N LEU A 523 -32.67 31.72 -43.70
CA LEU A 523 -34.06 31.35 -43.38
C LEU A 523 -34.90 32.55 -42.95
N GLN A 524 -34.31 33.50 -42.21
CA GLN A 524 -34.94 34.79 -41.89
C GLN A 524 -35.02 35.77 -43.08
N LYS A 525 -34.51 35.40 -44.25
CA LYS A 525 -34.39 36.25 -45.46
C LYS A 525 -33.50 37.49 -45.26
N LYS A 526 -32.60 37.45 -44.28
CA LYS A 526 -31.60 38.49 -43.96
C LYS A 526 -30.29 38.19 -44.69
N TYR A 527 -30.35 38.24 -46.02
CA TYR A 527 -29.26 37.72 -46.87
C TYR A 527 -27.97 38.54 -46.79
N ASN A 528 -28.07 39.87 -46.58
CA ASN A 528 -26.91 40.74 -46.46
C ASN A 528 -26.15 40.48 -45.15
N GLU A 529 -26.88 40.23 -44.07
CA GLU A 529 -26.34 39.87 -42.77
C GLU A 529 -25.73 38.47 -42.78
N ALA A 530 -26.30 37.53 -43.53
CA ALA A 530 -25.81 36.15 -43.66
C ALA A 530 -24.49 36.03 -44.42
N LEU A 531 -24.31 36.83 -45.48
CA LEU A 531 -23.18 36.72 -46.41
C LEU A 531 -21.79 36.73 -45.75
N PRO A 532 -21.44 37.66 -44.83
CA PRO A 532 -20.12 37.65 -44.19
C PRO A 532 -19.86 36.36 -43.39
N TYR A 533 -20.87 35.81 -42.71
CA TYR A 533 -20.73 34.55 -41.99
C TYR A 533 -20.50 33.37 -42.94
N SER A 534 -21.23 33.33 -44.05
CA SER A 534 -21.06 32.26 -45.05
C SER A 534 -19.68 32.29 -45.69
N LEU A 535 -19.17 33.48 -46.01
CA LEU A 535 -17.80 33.64 -46.53
C LEU A 535 -16.75 33.20 -45.51
N LYS A 536 -16.93 33.53 -44.23
CA LYS A 536 -16.01 33.11 -43.17
C LYS A 536 -16.04 31.60 -42.94
N ALA A 537 -17.21 30.96 -43.04
CA ALA A 537 -17.34 29.52 -42.96
C ALA A 537 -16.49 28.80 -44.03
N ILE A 538 -16.54 29.30 -45.27
CA ILE A 538 -15.74 28.80 -46.39
C ILE A 538 -14.24 29.04 -46.20
N GLU A 539 -13.86 30.20 -45.68
CA GLU A 539 -12.46 30.52 -45.38
C GLU A 539 -11.87 29.51 -44.40
N LEU A 540 -12.65 29.12 -43.38
CA LEU A 540 -12.24 28.17 -42.35
C LEU A 540 -12.28 26.72 -42.82
N ASN A 541 -13.28 26.34 -43.61
CA ASN A 541 -13.44 24.98 -44.10
C ASN A 541 -13.94 24.97 -45.57
N PRO A 542 -13.02 25.07 -46.54
CA PRO A 542 -13.38 25.12 -47.96
C PRO A 542 -13.82 23.77 -48.53
N GLU A 543 -13.62 22.66 -47.82
CA GLU A 543 -14.01 21.33 -48.28
C GLU A 543 -15.44 20.95 -47.84
N HIS A 544 -16.08 21.77 -47.00
CA HIS A 544 -17.43 21.50 -46.50
C HIS A 544 -18.53 21.89 -47.50
N GLY A 545 -19.18 20.89 -48.12
CA GLY A 545 -20.19 21.08 -49.16
C GLY A 545 -21.37 21.97 -48.75
N TYR A 546 -21.93 21.77 -47.56
CA TYR A 546 -23.06 22.59 -47.07
C TYR A 546 -22.73 24.07 -46.88
N SER A 547 -21.46 24.41 -46.63
CA SER A 547 -21.04 25.81 -46.56
C SER A 547 -21.08 26.46 -47.93
N TRP A 548 -20.72 25.73 -48.98
CA TRP A 548 -20.84 26.21 -50.36
C TRP A 548 -22.29 26.27 -50.83
N GLU A 549 -23.11 25.31 -50.41
CA GLU A 549 -24.55 25.30 -50.69
C GLU A 549 -25.22 26.55 -50.07
N THR A 550 -24.94 26.83 -48.80
CA THR A 550 -25.45 28.03 -48.10
C THR A 550 -25.01 29.31 -48.81
N LEU A 551 -23.73 29.41 -49.21
CA LEU A 551 -23.21 30.57 -49.93
C LEU A 551 -23.88 30.75 -51.31
N GLY A 552 -24.08 29.66 -52.04
CA GLY A 552 -24.74 29.68 -53.34
C GLY A 552 -26.19 30.14 -53.24
N GLU A 553 -26.95 29.65 -52.25
CA GLU A 553 -28.32 30.11 -51.99
C GLU A 553 -28.37 31.60 -51.69
N LEU A 554 -27.47 32.09 -50.84
CA LEU A 554 -27.36 33.51 -50.53
C LEU A 554 -27.11 34.34 -51.80
N TYR A 555 -26.18 33.91 -52.65
CA TYR A 555 -25.95 34.58 -53.93
C TYR A 555 -27.15 34.56 -54.86
N PHE A 556 -27.90 33.45 -54.91
CA PHE A 556 -29.12 33.35 -55.71
C PHE A 556 -30.16 34.39 -55.26
N TYR A 557 -30.43 34.47 -53.96
CA TYR A 557 -31.40 35.42 -53.42
C TYR A 557 -30.94 36.88 -53.49
N LEU A 558 -29.63 37.14 -53.49
CA LEU A 558 -29.04 38.45 -53.76
C LEU A 558 -28.97 38.81 -55.25
N GLY A 559 -29.45 37.92 -56.15
CA GLY A 559 -29.44 38.15 -57.60
C GLY A 559 -28.06 38.00 -58.27
N GLN A 560 -27.06 37.48 -57.55
CA GLN A 560 -25.70 37.26 -58.04
C GLN A 560 -25.57 35.85 -58.65
N TYR A 561 -26.28 35.62 -59.75
CA TYR A 561 -26.47 34.28 -60.32
C TYR A 561 -25.18 33.61 -60.79
N GLU A 562 -24.22 34.35 -61.33
CA GLU A 562 -22.91 33.82 -61.74
C GLU A 562 -22.11 33.31 -60.54
N LYS A 563 -22.15 34.04 -59.41
CA LYS A 563 -21.48 33.60 -58.18
C LYS A 563 -22.19 32.42 -57.53
N CYS A 564 -23.53 32.35 -57.62
CA CYS A 564 -24.27 31.17 -57.22
C CYS A 564 -23.80 29.94 -58.02
N ILE A 565 -23.65 30.06 -59.34
CA ILE A 565 -23.16 28.96 -60.18
C ILE A 565 -21.78 28.48 -59.76
N ASP A 566 -20.85 29.40 -59.47
CA ASP A 566 -19.51 29.06 -58.98
C ASP A 566 -19.57 28.33 -57.63
N ALA A 567 -20.29 28.88 -56.65
CA ALA A 567 -20.45 28.28 -55.33
C ALA A 567 -21.10 26.89 -55.40
N MET A 568 -22.18 26.72 -56.18
CA MET A 568 -22.84 25.43 -56.34
C MET A 568 -21.96 24.42 -57.10
N THR A 569 -21.11 24.89 -58.01
CA THR A 569 -20.13 24.00 -58.68
C THR A 569 -19.07 23.51 -57.71
N LYS A 570 -18.60 24.37 -56.80
CA LYS A 570 -17.69 23.99 -55.72
C LYS A 570 -18.35 23.03 -54.74
N CYS A 571 -19.61 23.30 -54.35
CA CYS A 571 -20.42 22.39 -53.54
C CYS A 571 -20.49 20.98 -54.15
N ILE A 572 -20.83 20.88 -55.44
CA ILE A 572 -20.92 19.59 -56.15
C ILE A 572 -19.55 18.89 -56.28
N ALA A 573 -18.46 19.65 -56.28
CA ALA A 573 -17.11 19.12 -56.34
C ALA A 573 -16.56 18.69 -54.97
N CYS A 574 -17.21 19.07 -53.87
CA CYS A 574 -16.86 18.57 -52.54
C CYS A 574 -17.06 17.05 -52.50
N ASN A 575 -16.03 16.35 -52.05
CA ASN A 575 -16.01 14.89 -52.01
C ASN A 575 -16.61 14.41 -50.67
N ASP A 576 -17.89 14.71 -50.43
CA ASP A 576 -18.63 14.14 -49.32
C ASP A 576 -19.61 13.07 -49.82
N ASP A 577 -19.92 12.07 -48.98
CA ASP A 577 -20.80 10.94 -49.33
C ASP A 577 -22.25 11.37 -49.64
N LYS A 578 -22.56 12.67 -49.66
CA LYS A 578 -23.91 13.21 -49.72
C LYS A 578 -24.21 13.73 -51.12
N GLN A 579 -25.42 13.39 -51.57
CA GLN A 579 -25.94 13.88 -52.83
C GLN A 579 -26.51 15.29 -52.65
N HIS A 580 -25.77 16.32 -53.07
CA HIS A 580 -26.21 17.74 -53.06
C HIS A 580 -27.26 18.05 -54.12
N LYS A 581 -28.44 17.41 -54.01
CA LYS A 581 -29.58 17.63 -54.91
C LYS A 581 -29.94 19.11 -55.05
N ASN A 582 -29.96 19.82 -53.93
CA ASN A 582 -30.29 21.24 -53.89
C ASN A 582 -29.26 22.08 -54.65
N ALA A 583 -27.97 21.72 -54.61
CA ALA A 583 -26.94 22.42 -55.36
C ALA A 583 -27.16 22.35 -56.88
N TYR A 584 -27.55 21.18 -57.42
CA TYR A 584 -27.95 21.06 -58.83
C TYR A 584 -29.20 21.89 -59.13
N GLU A 585 -30.21 21.86 -58.26
CA GLU A 585 -31.44 22.64 -58.46
C GLU A 585 -31.17 24.15 -58.49
N MET A 586 -30.39 24.66 -57.54
CA MET A 586 -29.99 26.06 -57.43
C MET A 586 -29.09 26.51 -58.58
N ARG A 587 -28.11 25.69 -58.98
CA ARG A 587 -27.25 25.98 -60.14
C ARG A 587 -28.05 26.01 -61.44
N GLY A 588 -28.96 25.05 -61.61
CA GLY A 588 -29.86 24.99 -62.77
C GLY A 588 -30.78 26.21 -62.86
N LYS A 589 -31.42 26.61 -61.74
CA LYS A 589 -32.23 27.84 -61.65
C LYS A 589 -31.41 29.09 -61.99
N SER A 590 -30.17 29.16 -61.52
CA SER A 590 -29.26 30.27 -61.79
C SER A 590 -28.88 30.35 -63.27
N TYR A 591 -28.56 29.22 -63.91
CA TYR A 591 -28.30 29.16 -65.36
C TYR A 591 -29.50 29.67 -66.18
N LEU A 592 -30.73 29.32 -65.80
CA LEU A 592 -31.93 29.83 -66.47
C LEU A 592 -32.08 31.35 -66.31
N LYS A 593 -31.75 31.91 -65.14
CA LYS A 593 -31.82 33.35 -64.88
C LYS A 593 -30.83 34.16 -65.73
N ILE A 594 -29.68 33.60 -66.06
CA ILE A 594 -28.67 34.23 -66.95
C ILE A 594 -28.83 33.84 -68.43
N GLY A 595 -29.91 33.13 -68.79
CA GLY A 595 -30.24 32.77 -70.18
C GLY A 595 -29.58 31.48 -70.70
N ASN A 596 -28.77 30.78 -69.92
CA ASN A 596 -28.15 29.50 -70.30
C ASN A 596 -29.15 28.33 -70.14
N THR A 597 -30.09 28.23 -71.08
CA THR A 597 -31.20 27.27 -71.00
C THR A 597 -30.76 25.80 -71.07
N LYS A 598 -29.65 25.51 -71.76
CA LYS A 598 -29.15 24.14 -71.96
C LYS A 598 -28.64 23.55 -70.65
N GLU A 599 -27.67 24.20 -70.01
CA GLU A 599 -27.11 23.70 -68.74
C GLU A 599 -28.15 23.81 -67.61
N GLY A 600 -29.01 24.83 -67.62
CA GLY A 600 -30.09 24.97 -66.65
C GLY A 600 -31.06 23.79 -66.63
N LYS A 601 -31.54 23.34 -67.81
CA LYS A 601 -32.40 22.15 -67.91
C LYS A 601 -31.68 20.86 -67.52
N ARG A 602 -30.40 20.74 -67.87
CA ARG A 602 -29.57 19.59 -67.53
C ARG A 602 -29.48 19.40 -66.02
N ASP A 603 -29.11 20.45 -65.29
CA ASP A 603 -28.97 20.40 -63.83
C ASP A 603 -30.31 20.17 -63.13
N ILE A 604 -31.40 20.81 -63.58
CA ILE A 604 -32.74 20.58 -63.03
C ILE A 604 -33.20 19.13 -63.23
N ASN A 605 -32.93 18.53 -64.40
CA ASN A 605 -33.25 17.13 -64.63
C ASN A 605 -32.40 16.22 -63.75
N LYS A 606 -31.11 16.53 -63.60
CA LYS A 606 -30.23 15.77 -62.70
C LYS A 606 -30.71 15.79 -61.26
N ALA A 607 -31.12 16.96 -60.75
CA ALA A 607 -31.69 17.11 -59.41
C ALA A 607 -33.00 16.31 -59.22
N LYS A 608 -33.77 16.06 -60.29
CA LYS A 608 -35.00 15.23 -60.22
C LYS A 608 -34.70 13.73 -60.21
N GLU A 609 -33.61 13.32 -60.82
CA GLU A 609 -33.15 11.91 -60.86
C GLU A 609 -32.48 11.46 -59.55
N MET A 610 -32.03 12.41 -58.74
CA MET A 610 -31.52 12.24 -57.37
C MET A 610 -32.69 12.26 -56.38
#